data_AF-A0A1I3MWV5-F1
#
_entry.id   AF-A0A1I3MWV5-F1
#
_cell.length_a   1.000
_cell.length_b   1.000
_cell.length_c   1.000
_cell.angle_alpha   90.00
_cell.angle_beta   90.00
_cell.angle_gamma   90.00
#
_symmetry.space_group_name_H-M   'P 1'
#
loop_
_entity.id
_entity.type
_entity.pdbx_description
1 polymer ?
#
loop_
_entity_poly.entity_id
_entity_poly.type
_entity_poly.pdbx_seq_one_letter_code
_entity_poly.pdbx_strand_id
1 'polypeptide(L)'
;MSESNGSESTDARDDGADSAELPADVVEEAERLTRLERTVADDNEATAHAKRREELLDNHGFTSRIRDDDGDDVLVCHPAAWIEDGLVRTDRVEDTSRAVEIPLEGTGDPDDWNEVDAHNREIATVVRERHGGVHGDNAAALADFVGNHYAKSIESLTAEELAEFRTEYFVRNAWPSKKQRTVIDESIELIYETVGEAVPGE
;
A
#
# COMPACT_ATOMS: atom_id res chain seq x y z
N MET A 1 21.84 50.04 -47.30
CA MET A 1 23.10 49.57 -46.70
C MET A 1 22.75 48.31 -45.94
N SER A 2 23.16 47.18 -46.50
CA SER A 2 23.14 45.87 -45.87
C SER A 2 24.21 45.78 -44.79
N GLU A 3 23.98 44.91 -43.80
CA GLU A 3 24.90 43.94 -43.16
C GLU A 3 24.10 43.25 -42.03
N SER A 4 23.57 42.03 -42.23
CA SER A 4 24.17 40.70 -41.94
C SER A 4 24.80 40.59 -40.53
N ASN A 5 24.20 39.88 -39.57
CA ASN A 5 24.06 38.42 -39.35
C ASN A 5 25.23 37.81 -38.54
N GLY A 6 24.88 37.09 -37.47
CA GLY A 6 25.76 36.31 -36.59
C GLY A 6 25.04 36.12 -35.25
N SER A 7 24.16 35.14 -35.08
CA SER A 7 24.40 33.70 -34.90
C SER A 7 25.15 33.38 -33.59
N GLU A 8 24.69 32.30 -32.94
CA GLU A 8 25.17 31.69 -31.67
C GLU A 8 24.56 32.27 -30.39
N SER A 9 23.96 31.52 -29.47
CA SER A 9 23.86 30.06 -29.33
C SER A 9 22.57 29.72 -28.59
N THR A 10 21.87 28.70 -29.08
CA THR A 10 20.91 27.92 -28.31
C THR A 10 21.66 27.18 -27.21
N ASP A 11 21.77 27.81 -26.04
CA ASP A 11 22.11 27.11 -24.82
C ASP A 11 20.82 26.42 -24.35
N ALA A 12 20.63 25.19 -24.85
CA ALA A 12 19.68 24.24 -24.31
C ALA A 12 20.13 23.96 -22.87
N ARG A 13 19.58 24.73 -21.94
CA ARG A 13 19.64 24.39 -20.53
C ARG A 13 18.73 23.19 -20.32
N ASP A 14 19.39 22.05 -20.29
CA ASP A 14 18.95 20.84 -19.59
C ASP A 14 18.85 21.20 -18.09
N ASP A 15 17.80 21.93 -17.72
CA ASP A 15 17.48 22.29 -16.35
C ASP A 15 16.57 21.17 -15.77
N GLY A 16 17.18 20.25 -15.02
CA GLY A 16 16.49 19.56 -13.92
C GLY A 16 16.14 18.09 -14.12
N ALA A 17 17.12 17.22 -14.41
CA ALA A 17 16.98 15.77 -14.23
C ALA A 17 17.37 15.27 -12.81
N ASP A 18 17.50 16.16 -11.82
CA ASP A 18 18.25 15.86 -10.58
C ASP A 18 17.48 16.03 -9.26
N SER A 19 16.14 16.05 -9.29
CA SER A 19 15.36 16.01 -8.05
C SER A 19 14.01 15.31 -8.24
N ALA A 20 14.03 14.11 -8.83
CA ALA A 20 12.83 13.30 -8.96
C ALA A 20 12.41 12.79 -7.57
N GLU A 21 11.31 13.35 -7.06
CA GLU A 21 10.52 12.74 -5.98
C GLU A 21 9.94 11.41 -6.48
N LEU A 22 9.75 10.46 -5.56
CA LEU A 22 9.15 9.17 -5.90
C LEU A 22 7.67 9.39 -6.27
N PRO A 23 7.20 8.97 -7.45
CA PRO A 23 5.79 9.13 -7.83
C PRO A 23 4.85 8.42 -6.84
N ALA A 24 3.66 9.00 -6.62
CA ALA A 24 2.70 8.47 -5.64
C ALA A 24 2.26 7.02 -5.93
N ASP A 25 2.03 6.68 -7.21
CA ASP A 25 1.70 5.32 -7.64
C ASP A 25 2.83 4.31 -7.36
N VAL A 26 4.09 4.77 -7.39
CA VAL A 26 5.25 3.96 -7.04
C VAL A 26 5.35 3.76 -5.53
N VAL A 27 5.02 4.79 -4.75
CA VAL A 27 4.93 4.72 -3.28
C VAL A 27 3.87 3.70 -2.86
N GLU A 28 2.67 3.80 -3.44
CA GLU A 28 1.54 2.89 -3.18
C GLU A 28 1.87 1.43 -3.53
N GLU A 29 2.46 1.17 -4.72
CA GLU A 29 2.82 -0.20 -5.09
C GLU A 29 4.00 -0.71 -4.24
N ALA A 30 4.95 0.13 -3.83
CA ALA A 30 6.03 -0.27 -2.92
C ALA A 30 5.50 -0.65 -1.54
N GLU A 31 4.52 0.09 -1.03
CA GLU A 31 3.79 -0.27 0.20
C GLU A 31 3.07 -1.60 0.04
N ARG A 32 2.25 -1.73 -1.02
CA ARG A 32 1.48 -2.94 -1.30
C ARG A 32 2.37 -4.18 -1.37
N LEU A 33 3.46 -4.13 -2.12
CA LEU A 33 4.42 -5.23 -2.23
C LEU A 33 5.08 -5.56 -0.88
N THR A 34 5.31 -4.56 -0.04
CA THR A 34 5.87 -4.76 1.31
C THR A 34 4.87 -5.42 2.24
N ARG A 35 3.59 -5.04 2.17
CA ARG A 35 2.52 -5.72 2.91
C ARG A 35 2.42 -7.17 2.48
N LEU A 36 2.40 -7.44 1.17
CA LEU A 36 2.33 -8.80 0.63
C LEU A 36 3.52 -9.67 1.06
N GLU A 37 4.74 -9.15 1.00
CA GLU A 37 5.93 -9.84 1.52
C GLU A 37 5.73 -10.33 2.97
N ARG A 38 5.04 -9.55 3.81
CA ARG A 38 4.87 -9.84 5.24
C ARG A 38 3.67 -10.74 5.54
N THR A 39 2.69 -10.80 4.65
CA THR A 39 1.41 -11.47 4.91
C THR A 39 1.30 -12.86 4.30
N VAL A 40 2.01 -13.12 3.18
CA VAL A 40 1.94 -14.43 2.51
C VAL A 40 2.73 -15.48 3.28
N ALA A 41 2.18 -16.70 3.37
CA ALA A 41 2.85 -17.81 4.07
C ALA A 41 3.93 -18.52 3.24
N ASP A 42 3.94 -18.37 1.91
CA ASP A 42 4.96 -18.97 1.03
C ASP A 42 6.20 -18.07 0.94
N ASP A 43 7.33 -18.55 1.45
CA ASP A 43 8.61 -17.82 1.44
C ASP A 43 9.08 -17.41 0.02
N ASN A 44 8.76 -18.19 -1.02
CA ASN A 44 9.14 -17.85 -2.39
C ASN A 44 8.27 -16.71 -2.93
N GLU A 45 6.97 -16.72 -2.60
CA GLU A 45 6.05 -15.64 -2.92
C GLU A 45 6.46 -14.35 -2.20
N ALA A 46 6.78 -14.42 -0.91
CA ALA A 46 7.30 -13.29 -0.14
C ALA A 46 8.57 -12.71 -0.80
N THR A 47 9.52 -13.58 -1.15
CA THR A 47 10.75 -13.19 -1.86
C THR A 47 10.46 -12.56 -3.23
N ALA A 48 9.43 -13.02 -3.94
CA ALA A 48 9.05 -12.46 -5.23
C ALA A 48 8.50 -11.03 -5.10
N HIS A 49 7.68 -10.77 -4.08
CA HIS A 49 7.20 -9.43 -3.76
C HIS A 49 8.34 -8.48 -3.37
N ALA A 50 9.27 -8.93 -2.51
CA ALA A 50 10.45 -8.17 -2.13
C ALA A 50 11.30 -7.76 -3.34
N LYS A 51 11.59 -8.71 -4.26
CA LYS A 51 12.34 -8.43 -5.49
C LYS A 51 11.62 -7.47 -6.42
N ARG A 52 10.31 -7.64 -6.59
CA ARG A 52 9.52 -6.73 -7.42
C ARG A 52 9.54 -5.29 -6.87
N ARG A 53 9.51 -5.13 -5.54
CA ARG A 53 9.68 -3.81 -4.90
C ARG A 53 11.06 -3.24 -5.16
N GLU A 54 12.12 -4.04 -5.01
CA GLU A 54 13.49 -3.61 -5.28
C GLU A 54 13.66 -3.15 -6.74
N GLU A 55 13.19 -3.94 -7.71
CA GLU A 55 13.21 -3.59 -9.12
C GLU A 55 12.40 -2.33 -9.43
N LEU A 56 11.21 -2.19 -8.81
CA LEU A 56 10.38 -1.00 -8.94
C LEU A 56 11.12 0.25 -8.46
N LEU A 57 11.69 0.23 -7.26
CA LEU A 57 12.39 1.38 -6.67
C LEU A 57 13.69 1.71 -7.42
N ASP A 58 14.45 0.70 -7.87
CA ASP A 58 15.71 0.89 -8.60
C ASP A 58 15.48 1.64 -9.93
N ASN A 59 14.36 1.39 -10.62
CA ASN A 59 13.98 2.13 -11.83
C ASN A 59 13.81 3.64 -11.59
N HIS A 60 13.61 4.05 -10.34
CA HIS A 60 13.51 5.46 -9.92
C HIS A 60 14.76 5.96 -9.19
N GLY A 61 15.79 5.13 -9.01
CA GLY A 61 17.01 5.47 -8.25
C GLY A 61 16.82 5.45 -6.73
N PHE A 62 15.83 4.71 -6.24
CA PHE A 62 15.51 4.55 -4.83
C PHE A 62 15.82 3.13 -4.34
N THR A 63 15.95 2.98 -3.04
CA THR A 63 16.00 1.71 -2.32
C THR A 63 15.15 1.83 -1.06
N SER A 64 14.81 0.70 -0.45
CA SER A 64 14.01 0.67 0.77
C SER A 64 14.69 -0.03 1.94
N ARG A 65 14.26 0.30 3.16
CA ARG A 65 14.49 -0.50 4.36
C ARG A 65 13.26 -0.46 5.27
N ILE A 66 13.09 -1.48 6.11
CA ILE A 66 12.09 -1.46 7.19
C ILE A 66 12.76 -0.90 8.44
N ARG A 67 12.08 0.07 9.07
CA ARG A 67 12.37 0.51 10.44
C ARG A 67 11.32 -0.13 11.33
N ASP A 68 11.75 -1.08 12.15
CA ASP A 68 10.95 -1.73 13.19
C ASP A 68 10.96 -0.84 14.45
N ASP A 69 9.78 -0.44 14.93
CA ASP A 69 9.60 0.39 16.11
C ASP A 69 8.42 -0.14 16.95
N ASP A 70 8.64 -1.28 17.61
CA ASP A 70 7.72 -1.87 18.61
C ASP A 70 6.21 -1.91 18.17
N GLY A 71 5.93 -2.24 16.90
CA GLY A 71 4.57 -2.37 16.35
C GLY A 71 4.08 -1.20 15.49
N ASP A 72 4.95 -0.23 15.18
CA ASP A 72 4.72 0.84 14.21
C ASP A 72 5.73 0.72 13.06
N ASP A 73 5.78 -0.44 12.41
CA ASP A 73 6.75 -0.68 11.34
C ASP A 73 6.60 0.31 10.20
N VAL A 74 7.72 0.88 9.76
CA VAL A 74 7.75 1.89 8.68
C VAL A 74 8.61 1.41 7.52
N LEU A 75 8.05 1.38 6.32
CA LEU A 75 8.82 1.28 5.08
C LEU A 75 9.43 2.64 4.77
N VAL A 76 10.76 2.70 4.72
CA VAL A 76 11.50 3.91 4.38
C VAL A 76 12.09 3.75 2.99
N CYS A 77 11.54 4.46 2.01
CA CYS A 77 12.05 4.57 0.65
C CYS A 77 12.95 5.80 0.54
N HIS A 78 14.21 5.63 0.16
CA HIS A 78 15.16 6.74 0.04
C HIS A 78 16.06 6.58 -1.19
N PRO A 79 16.69 7.67 -1.69
CA PRO A 79 17.61 7.58 -2.81
C PRO A 79 18.73 6.55 -2.56
N ALA A 80 18.99 5.71 -3.56
CA ALA A 80 20.03 4.69 -3.49
C ALA A 80 21.43 5.32 -3.35
N ALA A 81 21.62 6.52 -3.91
CA ALA A 81 22.87 7.29 -3.84
C ALA A 81 23.30 7.63 -2.39
N TRP A 82 22.38 7.60 -1.43
CA TRP A 82 22.69 7.80 -0.01
C TRP A 82 23.44 6.63 0.61
N ILE A 83 23.42 5.46 -0.03
CA ILE A 83 24.06 4.25 0.48
C ILE A 83 25.41 4.03 -0.22
N GLU A 84 26.43 3.73 0.58
CA GLU A 84 27.70 3.18 0.11
C GLU A 84 28.08 2.03 1.04
N ASP A 85 28.42 0.87 0.47
CA ASP A 85 28.78 -0.34 1.22
C ASP A 85 27.76 -0.72 2.33
N GLY A 86 26.47 -0.54 2.03
CA GLY A 86 25.37 -0.86 2.96
C GLY A 86 25.19 0.14 4.11
N LEU A 87 25.92 1.26 4.11
CA LEU A 87 25.83 2.30 5.14
C LEU A 87 25.33 3.62 4.55
N VAL A 88 24.50 4.33 5.31
CA VAL A 88 24.06 5.69 4.97
C VAL A 88 25.26 6.64 5.07
N ARG A 89 25.54 7.34 3.97
CA ARG A 89 26.55 8.38 3.86
C ARG A 89 25.89 9.73 4.04
N THR A 90 25.91 10.24 5.27
CA THR A 90 25.28 11.52 5.61
C THR A 90 25.81 12.69 4.78
N ASP A 91 27.06 12.60 4.28
CA ASP A 91 27.65 13.56 3.36
C ASP A 91 26.99 13.60 1.96
N ARG A 92 26.23 12.56 1.60
CA ARG A 92 25.46 12.45 0.35
C ARG A 92 23.97 12.77 0.52
N VAL A 93 23.53 13.01 1.75
CA VAL A 93 22.14 13.36 2.05
C VAL A 93 22.02 14.88 1.97
N GLU A 94 21.77 15.37 0.76
CA GLU A 94 21.59 16.80 0.51
C GLU A 94 20.21 17.31 0.98
N ASP A 95 19.20 16.45 0.88
CA ASP A 95 17.83 16.76 1.26
C ASP A 95 17.11 15.53 1.82
N THR A 96 16.88 15.52 3.14
CA THR A 96 16.18 14.42 3.82
C THR A 96 14.72 14.30 3.44
N SER A 97 14.09 15.36 2.91
CA SER A 97 12.68 15.34 2.50
C SER A 97 12.42 14.43 1.30
N ARG A 98 13.48 14.02 0.59
CA ARG A 98 13.40 13.02 -0.48
C ARG A 98 13.14 11.60 0.01
N ALA A 99 13.24 11.33 1.31
CA ALA A 99 12.82 10.05 1.86
C ALA A 99 11.30 10.02 2.06
N VAL A 100 10.68 8.93 1.64
CA VAL A 100 9.26 8.65 1.88
C VAL A 100 9.17 7.63 3.00
N GLU A 101 8.42 7.93 4.05
CA GLU A 101 8.15 7.04 5.18
C GLU A 101 6.69 6.59 5.11
N ILE A 102 6.46 5.29 5.02
CA ILE A 102 5.14 4.69 4.87
C ILE A 102 4.85 3.80 6.08
N PRO A 103 3.87 4.16 6.94
CA PRO A 103 3.44 3.30 8.03
C PRO A 103 2.83 2.00 7.50
N LEU A 104 3.36 0.86 7.94
CA LEU A 104 2.82 -0.45 7.60
C LEU A 104 1.74 -0.91 8.58
N GLU A 105 1.58 -0.21 9.71
CA GLU A 105 0.62 -0.51 10.76
C GLU A 105 -0.15 0.76 11.16
N GLY A 106 -1.21 0.61 11.97
CA GLY A 106 -2.03 1.75 12.40
C GLY A 106 -3.10 2.20 11.38
N THR A 107 -3.68 3.38 11.56
CA THR A 107 -4.69 3.94 10.63
C THR A 107 -4.03 4.58 9.42
N GLY A 108 -4.62 4.44 8.23
CA GLY A 108 -4.17 5.18 7.03
C GLY A 108 -4.44 6.70 7.12
N ASP A 109 -4.18 7.42 6.03
CA ASP A 109 -4.35 8.87 5.99
C ASP A 109 -5.84 9.27 6.08
N PRO A 110 -6.25 10.08 7.07
CA PRO A 110 -7.61 10.54 7.16
C PRO A 110 -8.07 11.44 6.00
N ASP A 111 -7.18 12.02 5.21
CA ASP A 111 -7.63 12.78 4.04
C ASP A 111 -8.16 11.86 2.90
N ASP A 112 -7.79 10.57 2.91
CA ASP A 112 -8.17 9.58 1.89
C ASP A 112 -9.45 8.77 2.24
N TRP A 113 -10.05 9.01 3.41
CA TRP A 113 -11.20 8.23 3.93
C TRP A 113 -12.32 7.99 2.91
N ASN A 114 -12.68 9.01 2.12
CA ASN A 114 -13.81 8.91 1.18
C ASN A 114 -13.48 8.01 -0.02
N GLU A 115 -12.26 8.10 -0.53
CA GLU A 115 -11.82 7.29 -1.67
C GLU A 115 -11.70 5.83 -1.26
N VAL A 116 -11.08 5.61 -0.11
CA VAL A 116 -10.93 4.29 0.50
C VAL A 116 -12.27 3.64 0.84
N ASP A 117 -13.21 4.37 1.46
CA ASP A 117 -14.55 3.82 1.73
C ASP A 117 -15.25 3.46 0.41
N ALA A 118 -15.19 4.33 -0.61
CA ALA A 118 -15.81 4.05 -1.91
C ALA A 118 -15.26 2.77 -2.56
N HIS A 119 -13.93 2.57 -2.55
CA HIS A 119 -13.29 1.33 -3.02
C HIS A 119 -13.77 0.11 -2.24
N ASN A 120 -13.80 0.19 -0.91
CA ASN A 120 -14.28 -0.90 -0.06
C ASN A 120 -15.77 -1.24 -0.32
N ARG A 121 -16.60 -0.24 -0.63
CA ARG A 121 -18.01 -0.46 -1.03
C ARG A 121 -18.14 -1.11 -2.41
N GLU A 122 -17.26 -0.79 -3.34
CA GLU A 122 -17.21 -1.42 -4.65
C GLU A 122 -16.89 -2.92 -4.50
N ILE A 123 -15.86 -3.26 -3.71
CA ILE A 123 -15.52 -4.66 -3.39
C ILE A 123 -16.75 -5.40 -2.84
N ALA A 124 -17.44 -4.85 -1.83
CA ALA A 124 -18.62 -5.46 -1.26
C ALA A 124 -19.77 -5.65 -2.27
N THR A 125 -19.90 -4.73 -3.23
CA THR A 125 -20.87 -4.84 -4.33
C THR A 125 -20.51 -5.98 -5.26
N VAL A 126 -19.25 -6.08 -5.68
CA VAL A 126 -18.76 -7.16 -6.55
C VAL A 126 -18.94 -8.53 -5.89
N VAL A 127 -18.61 -8.65 -4.60
CA VAL A 127 -18.81 -9.89 -3.83
C VAL A 127 -20.28 -10.27 -3.77
N ARG A 128 -21.18 -9.30 -3.56
CA ARG A 128 -22.64 -9.53 -3.57
C ARG A 128 -23.11 -10.07 -4.92
N GLU A 129 -22.64 -9.47 -6.00
CA GLU A 129 -23.04 -9.85 -7.36
C GLU A 129 -22.56 -11.24 -7.74
N ARG A 130 -21.33 -11.60 -7.35
CA ARG A 130 -20.71 -12.89 -7.71
C ARG A 130 -21.12 -14.04 -6.79
N HIS A 131 -21.21 -13.79 -5.49
CA HIS A 131 -21.36 -14.84 -4.46
C HIS A 131 -22.69 -14.77 -3.71
N GLY A 132 -23.48 -13.71 -3.91
CA GLY A 132 -24.82 -13.56 -3.38
C GLY A 132 -24.91 -12.76 -2.08
N GLY A 133 -26.14 -12.57 -1.62
CA GLY A 133 -26.47 -11.59 -0.58
C GLY A 133 -25.75 -11.81 0.75
N VAL A 134 -25.58 -13.05 1.22
CA VAL A 134 -24.96 -13.33 2.52
C VAL A 134 -23.49 -12.90 2.54
N HIS A 135 -22.73 -13.25 1.51
CA HIS A 135 -21.32 -12.86 1.38
C HIS A 135 -21.20 -11.35 1.15
N GLY A 136 -22.08 -10.78 0.32
CA GLY A 136 -22.15 -9.32 0.12
C GLY A 136 -22.48 -8.53 1.39
N ASP A 137 -23.35 -9.06 2.26
CA ASP A 137 -23.67 -8.43 3.55
C ASP A 137 -22.49 -8.54 4.53
N ASN A 138 -21.75 -9.66 4.51
CA ASN A 138 -20.52 -9.80 5.30
C ASN A 138 -19.41 -8.86 4.80
N ALA A 139 -19.23 -8.75 3.48
CA ALA A 139 -18.28 -7.81 2.88
C ALA A 139 -18.63 -6.36 3.20
N ALA A 140 -19.93 -6.01 3.18
CA ALA A 140 -20.38 -4.68 3.58
C ALA A 140 -20.08 -4.40 5.07
N ALA A 141 -20.24 -5.40 5.95
CA ALA A 141 -19.89 -5.27 7.36
C ALA A 141 -18.37 -5.09 7.58
N LEU A 142 -17.54 -5.75 6.78
CA LEU A 142 -16.10 -5.51 6.79
C LEU A 142 -15.78 -4.10 6.30
N ALA A 143 -16.37 -3.66 5.19
CA ALA A 143 -16.22 -2.28 4.72
C ALA A 143 -16.68 -1.24 5.77
N ASP A 144 -17.77 -1.51 6.51
CA ASP A 144 -18.19 -0.68 7.64
C ASP A 144 -17.16 -0.66 8.78
N PHE A 145 -16.58 -1.81 9.13
CA PHE A 145 -15.54 -1.87 10.15
C PHE A 145 -14.35 -1.01 9.76
N VAL A 146 -13.82 -1.25 8.56
CA VAL A 146 -12.66 -0.54 8.02
C VAL A 146 -12.97 0.94 7.92
N GLY A 147 -14.02 1.34 7.20
CA GLY A 147 -14.41 2.75 7.04
C GLY A 147 -14.73 3.50 8.34
N ASN A 148 -14.95 2.82 9.47
CA ASN A 148 -15.14 3.45 10.77
C ASN A 148 -13.88 3.48 11.66
N HIS A 149 -12.92 2.57 11.45
CA HIS A 149 -11.78 2.36 12.36
C HIS A 149 -10.42 2.56 11.68
N TYR A 150 -10.34 2.39 10.37
CA TYR A 150 -9.12 2.43 9.56
C TYR A 150 -9.36 3.14 8.23
N ALA A 151 -8.59 4.19 7.92
CA ALA A 151 -8.56 4.78 6.59
C ALA A 151 -7.76 3.90 5.61
N LYS A 152 -8.09 2.61 5.53
CA LYS A 152 -7.37 1.58 4.74
C LYS A 152 -8.27 0.88 3.74
N SER A 153 -7.71 0.43 2.62
CA SER A 153 -8.39 -0.55 1.77
C SER A 153 -8.47 -1.90 2.50
N ILE A 154 -9.48 -2.72 2.18
CA ILE A 154 -9.67 -4.03 2.84
C ILE A 154 -8.44 -4.93 2.64
N GLU A 155 -7.83 -4.91 1.46
CA GLU A 155 -6.63 -5.68 1.15
C GLU A 155 -5.40 -5.28 1.96
N SER A 156 -5.41 -4.09 2.56
CA SER A 156 -4.31 -3.57 3.38
C SER A 156 -4.43 -3.92 4.87
N LEU A 157 -5.49 -4.62 5.27
CA LEU A 157 -5.67 -5.04 6.65
C LEU A 157 -4.62 -6.06 7.08
N THR A 158 -4.19 -5.96 8.35
CA THR A 158 -3.35 -6.98 8.97
C THR A 158 -4.18 -8.17 9.46
N ALA A 159 -3.51 -9.30 9.75
CA ALA A 159 -4.17 -10.47 10.33
C ALA A 159 -4.82 -10.16 11.69
N GLU A 160 -4.22 -9.26 12.48
CA GLU A 160 -4.74 -8.81 13.78
C GLU A 160 -5.98 -7.93 13.63
N GLU A 161 -5.96 -6.97 12.71
CA GLU A 161 -7.13 -6.12 12.40
C GLU A 161 -8.30 -6.98 11.88
N LEU A 162 -8.02 -7.99 11.05
CA LEU A 162 -9.01 -8.94 10.57
C LEU A 162 -9.54 -9.88 11.67
N ALA A 163 -8.72 -10.21 12.66
CA ALA A 163 -9.16 -10.96 13.85
C ALA A 163 -10.04 -10.10 14.77
N GLU A 164 -9.71 -8.82 14.94
CA GLU A 164 -10.56 -7.84 15.64
C GLU A 164 -11.93 -7.74 14.98
N PHE A 165 -11.97 -7.61 13.65
CA PHE A 165 -13.23 -7.60 12.90
C PHE A 165 -14.09 -8.81 13.26
N ARG A 166 -13.54 -10.03 13.13
CA ARG A 166 -14.29 -11.28 13.33
C ARG A 166 -14.79 -11.45 14.76
N THR A 167 -13.94 -11.17 15.74
CA THR A 167 -14.17 -11.52 17.14
C THR A 167 -14.85 -10.41 17.93
N GLU A 168 -14.66 -9.15 17.53
CA GLU A 168 -15.17 -7.98 18.23
C GLU A 168 -16.25 -7.26 17.43
N TYR A 169 -15.87 -6.63 16.31
CA TYR A 169 -16.78 -5.72 15.60
C TYR A 169 -17.99 -6.46 15.03
N PHE A 170 -17.75 -7.55 14.31
CA PHE A 170 -18.79 -8.31 13.63
C PHE A 170 -19.83 -8.85 14.63
N VAL A 171 -19.38 -9.28 15.81
CA VAL A 171 -20.28 -9.82 16.84
C VAL A 171 -21.08 -8.72 17.55
N ARG A 172 -20.44 -7.58 17.85
CA ARG A 172 -21.02 -6.53 18.69
C ARG A 172 -21.78 -5.44 17.92
N ASN A 173 -21.36 -5.15 16.69
CA ASN A 173 -21.83 -3.99 15.93
C ASN A 173 -22.63 -4.38 14.68
N ALA A 174 -22.23 -5.43 13.96
CA ALA A 174 -22.89 -5.83 12.71
C ALA A 174 -24.18 -6.65 12.90
N TRP A 175 -24.43 -7.15 14.12
CA TRP A 175 -25.59 -7.99 14.48
C TRP A 175 -25.91 -9.12 13.46
N PRO A 176 -24.93 -9.96 13.09
CA PRO A 176 -25.05 -10.87 11.96
C PRO A 176 -26.03 -12.01 12.24
N SER A 177 -26.75 -12.40 11.19
CA SER A 177 -27.59 -13.60 11.18
C SER A 177 -26.77 -14.87 11.40
N LYS A 178 -27.44 -15.97 11.75
CA LYS A 178 -26.77 -17.27 11.90
C LYS A 178 -26.03 -17.69 10.62
N LYS A 179 -26.61 -17.44 9.45
CA LYS A 179 -25.98 -17.77 8.16
C LYS A 179 -24.70 -16.96 7.96
N GLN A 180 -24.76 -15.65 8.15
CA GLN A 180 -23.61 -14.74 8.05
C GLN A 180 -22.45 -15.17 8.96
N ARG A 181 -22.75 -15.54 10.22
CA ARG A 181 -21.74 -16.05 11.16
C ARG A 181 -21.12 -17.36 10.72
N THR A 182 -21.90 -18.26 10.12
CA THR A 182 -21.41 -19.57 9.68
C THR A 182 -20.44 -19.48 8.50
N VAL A 183 -20.59 -18.47 7.64
CA VAL A 183 -19.79 -18.33 6.41
C VAL A 183 -18.85 -17.15 6.45
N ILE A 184 -18.50 -16.62 7.64
CA ILE A 184 -17.71 -15.39 7.73
C ILE A 184 -16.30 -15.57 7.20
N ASP A 185 -15.62 -16.66 7.53
CA ASP A 185 -14.27 -16.94 7.04
C ASP A 185 -14.27 -17.15 5.52
N GLU A 186 -15.20 -17.96 5.00
CA GLU A 186 -15.43 -18.12 3.55
C GLU A 186 -15.74 -16.78 2.86
N SER A 187 -16.48 -15.87 3.51
CA SER A 187 -16.75 -14.55 2.93
C SER A 187 -15.49 -13.70 2.83
N ILE A 188 -14.59 -13.81 3.80
CA ILE A 188 -13.31 -13.10 3.81
C ILE A 188 -12.42 -13.64 2.68
N GLU A 189 -12.32 -14.95 2.52
CA GLU A 189 -11.59 -15.58 1.39
C GLU A 189 -12.09 -15.04 0.04
N LEU A 190 -13.41 -14.97 -0.16
CA LEU A 190 -14.02 -14.46 -1.40
C LEU A 190 -13.78 -12.96 -1.63
N ILE A 191 -13.64 -12.17 -0.56
CA ILE A 191 -13.29 -10.74 -0.65
C ILE A 191 -11.87 -10.59 -1.17
N TYR A 192 -10.91 -11.33 -0.58
CA TYR A 192 -9.51 -11.31 -0.99
C TYR A 192 -9.32 -11.89 -2.41
N GLU A 193 -10.05 -12.95 -2.78
CA GLU A 193 -10.11 -13.44 -4.17
C GLU A 193 -10.58 -12.35 -5.16
N THR A 194 -11.55 -11.52 -4.75
CA THR A 194 -12.12 -10.47 -5.60
C THR A 194 -11.09 -9.40 -5.97
N VAL A 195 -10.18 -9.08 -5.06
CA VAL A 195 -9.06 -8.14 -5.27
C VAL A 195 -7.79 -8.83 -5.75
N GLY A 196 -7.78 -10.16 -5.87
CA GLY A 196 -6.66 -10.94 -6.35
C GLY A 196 -5.52 -11.09 -5.35
N GLU A 197 -5.82 -11.02 -4.06
CA GLU A 197 -4.86 -11.10 -2.95
C GLU A 197 -5.12 -12.34 -2.07
N ALA A 198 -4.14 -12.72 -1.27
CA ALA A 198 -4.29 -13.74 -0.24
C ALA A 198 -4.79 -13.13 1.09
N VAL A 199 -5.54 -13.90 1.87
CA VAL A 199 -5.95 -13.49 3.21
C VAL A 199 -4.72 -13.43 4.12
N PRO A 200 -4.51 -12.37 4.90
CA PRO A 200 -3.33 -12.23 5.74
C PRO A 200 -3.34 -13.28 6.87
N GLY A 201 -2.22 -13.99 7.01
CA GLY A 201 -1.98 -14.95 8.11
C GLY A 201 -2.55 -16.36 7.91
N GLU A 202 -2.98 -16.72 6.69
CA GLU A 202 -3.33 -18.10 6.31
C GLU A 202 -2.18 -18.89 5.68
#